data_AF-A0A3C1EHI0-F1
#
_entry.id   AF-A0A3C1EHI0-F1
#
_cell.length_a   1.000
_cell.length_b   1.000
_cell.length_c   1.000
_cell.angle_alpha   90.00
_cell.angle_beta   90.00
_cell.angle_gamma   90.00
#
_symmetry.space_group_name_H-M   'P 1'
#
loop_
_entity.id
_entity.type
_entity.pdbx_description
1 polymer ?
#
loop_
_entity_poly.entity_id
_entity_poly.type
_entity_poly.pdbx_seq_one_letter_code
_entity_poly.pdbx_strand_id
1 'polypeptide(L)'
;MRSSTKKGGLFLLPLFGAFLGYLVLHPYTMVVYGLYGPHGATGEGMDFRRLLDEVPAAFRLDMVPMGLPFALLGALVGLLLGFFLEARSRRFEMEKRLLAVETLRQLMVTLAHHLLNAVQGIGGFASLAIRKEKDEDKRRPLEIIKREAIRIEATVKALQSLESVSTERYTKSSETLMIDIRKELQERIEALNKEQIEPPR
;
A
#
# COMPACT_ATOMS: atom_id res chain seq x y z
N MET A 1 -5.13 13.64 8.55
CA MET A 1 -4.39 13.60 9.84
C MET A 1 -4.75 12.33 10.61
N ARG A 2 -3.97 11.25 10.45
CA ARG A 2 -4.10 10.00 11.27
C ARG A 2 -2.85 9.11 11.05
N SER A 3 -1.67 9.58 11.46
CA SER A 3 -0.42 8.80 11.33
C SER A 3 0.38 8.66 12.63
N SER A 4 -0.07 9.24 13.74
CA SER A 4 0.71 9.23 14.99
C SER A 4 0.52 7.97 15.87
N THR A 5 -0.50 7.13 15.61
CA THR A 5 -0.76 5.94 16.44
C THR A 5 -0.03 4.66 16.01
N LYS A 6 0.59 4.60 14.82
CA LYS A 6 1.24 3.36 14.33
C LYS A 6 2.49 2.96 15.14
N LYS A 7 3.23 3.93 15.71
CA LYS A 7 4.43 3.62 16.52
C LYS A 7 4.09 3.04 17.90
N GLY A 8 2.96 3.44 18.49
CA GLY A 8 2.53 2.93 19.79
C GLY A 8 2.23 1.42 19.75
N GLY A 9 1.62 0.93 18.67
CA GLY A 9 1.28 -0.49 18.53
C GLY A 9 2.49 -1.42 18.57
N LEU A 10 3.59 -1.04 17.92
CA LEU A 10 4.79 -1.90 17.86
C LEU A 10 5.45 -2.09 19.23
N PHE A 11 5.37 -1.09 20.13
CA PHE A 11 5.89 -1.19 21.49
C PHE A 11 4.88 -1.81 22.48
N LEU A 12 3.59 -1.71 22.19
CA LEU A 12 2.54 -2.29 23.02
C LEU A 12 2.47 -3.82 22.88
N LEU A 13 2.74 -4.39 21.71
CA LEU A 13 2.70 -5.85 21.52
C LEU A 13 3.77 -6.62 22.31
N PRO A 14 5.04 -6.20 22.37
CA PRO A 14 6.05 -6.80 23.25
C PRO A 14 5.68 -6.70 24.73
N LEU A 15 5.16 -5.55 25.17
CA LEU A 15 4.69 -5.38 26.56
C LEU A 15 3.54 -6.33 26.89
N PHE A 16 2.57 -6.42 26.00
CA PHE A 16 1.45 -7.34 26.14
C PHE A 16 1.91 -8.79 26.09
N GLY A 17 2.85 -9.12 25.20
CA GLY A 17 3.47 -10.44 25.12
C GLY A 17 4.21 -10.80 26.41
N ALA A 18 4.97 -9.87 26.99
CA ALA A 18 5.66 -10.07 28.26
C ALA A 18 4.68 -10.31 29.41
N PHE A 19 3.62 -9.51 29.46
CA PHE A 19 2.53 -9.66 30.43
C PHE A 19 1.83 -11.01 30.28
N LEU A 20 1.52 -11.44 29.06
CA LEU A 20 0.88 -12.72 28.78
C LEU A 20 1.81 -13.89 29.10
N GLY A 21 3.09 -13.78 28.76
CA GLY A 21 4.11 -14.78 29.10
C GLY A 21 4.25 -14.95 30.61
N TYR A 22 4.24 -13.86 31.37
CA TYR A 22 4.28 -13.91 32.82
C TYR A 22 2.96 -14.43 33.42
N LEU A 23 1.80 -13.97 32.97
CA LEU A 23 0.53 -14.37 33.58
C LEU A 23 0.05 -15.76 33.18
N VAL A 24 0.39 -16.24 31.98
CA VAL A 24 -0.15 -17.50 31.44
C VAL A 24 0.91 -18.59 31.45
N LEU A 25 2.09 -18.33 30.88
CA LEU A 25 3.13 -19.36 30.77
C LEU A 25 3.71 -19.73 32.14
N HIS A 26 3.91 -18.77 33.04
CA HIS A 26 4.53 -19.04 34.34
C HIS A 26 3.65 -19.93 35.26
N PRO A 27 2.33 -19.66 35.46
CA PRO A 27 1.50 -20.58 36.24
C PRO A 27 1.34 -21.93 35.54
N TYR A 28 1.28 -21.94 34.21
CA TYR A 28 1.20 -23.18 33.44
C TYR A 28 2.42 -24.08 33.67
N THR A 29 3.64 -23.52 33.63
CA THR A 29 4.85 -24.32 33.90
C THR A 29 4.93 -24.79 35.34
N MET A 30 4.41 -24.03 36.30
CA MET A 30 4.31 -24.48 37.70
C MET A 30 3.36 -25.67 37.84
N VAL A 31 2.17 -25.62 37.21
CA VAL A 31 1.22 -26.74 37.20
C VAL A 31 1.85 -27.99 36.56
N VAL A 32 2.56 -27.83 35.43
CA VAL A 32 3.28 -28.94 34.77
C VAL A 32 4.41 -29.46 35.67
N TYR A 33 5.17 -28.57 36.32
CA TYR A 33 6.24 -28.97 37.22
C TYR A 33 5.71 -29.67 38.48
N GLY A 34 4.57 -29.27 39.02
CA GLY A 34 3.89 -29.96 40.12
C GLY A 34 3.44 -31.38 39.73
N LEU A 35 2.95 -31.55 38.49
CA LEU A 35 2.55 -32.86 37.95
C LEU A 35 3.72 -33.82 37.69
N TYR A 36 4.83 -33.31 37.12
CA TYR A 36 5.94 -34.14 36.64
C TYR A 36 7.20 -34.05 37.52
N GLY A 37 7.19 -33.21 38.54
CA GLY A 37 8.33 -32.98 39.42
C GLY A 37 8.56 -34.13 40.41
N PRO A 38 9.70 -34.13 41.11
CA PRO A 38 10.10 -35.20 42.04
C PRO A 38 9.08 -35.52 43.14
N HIS A 39 8.19 -34.56 43.47
CA HIS A 39 7.16 -34.69 44.48
C HIS A 39 5.80 -35.17 43.94
N GLY A 40 5.59 -35.15 42.61
CA GLY A 40 4.35 -35.63 41.97
C GLY A 40 4.34 -37.15 41.74
N ALA A 41 5.51 -37.80 41.81
CA ALA A 41 5.66 -39.24 41.57
C ALA A 41 5.19 -40.13 42.74
N THR A 42 4.87 -39.56 43.91
CA THR A 42 4.37 -40.31 45.08
C THR A 42 2.84 -40.43 45.06
N GLY A 43 2.31 -41.18 44.09
CA GLY A 43 1.16 -42.09 44.16
C GLY A 43 -0.22 -41.70 44.72
N GLU A 44 -0.42 -40.57 45.40
CA GLU A 44 -1.74 -40.18 45.91
C GLU A 44 -2.47 -39.27 44.92
N GLY A 45 -3.76 -39.57 44.69
CA GLY A 45 -4.53 -39.13 43.53
C GLY A 45 -4.41 -37.65 43.18
N MET A 46 -4.30 -37.36 41.88
CA MET A 46 -4.33 -36.00 41.32
C MET A 46 -5.65 -35.31 41.69
N ASP A 47 -5.64 -34.51 42.75
CA ASP A 47 -6.75 -33.63 43.07
C ASP A 47 -6.58 -32.31 42.31
N PHE A 48 -7.48 -32.08 41.34
CA PHE A 48 -7.49 -30.87 40.50
C PHE A 48 -7.60 -29.59 41.33
N ARG A 49 -8.19 -29.66 42.53
CA ARG A 49 -8.25 -28.53 43.47
C ARG A 49 -6.88 -28.11 43.96
N ARG A 50 -6.01 -29.08 44.25
CA ARG A 50 -4.63 -28.84 44.72
C ARG A 50 -3.78 -28.17 43.64
N LEU A 51 -3.97 -28.52 42.37
CA LEU A 51 -3.31 -27.86 41.23
C LEU A 51 -3.77 -26.42 41.03
N LEU A 52 -5.06 -26.12 41.27
CA LEU A 52 -5.59 -24.76 41.22
C LEU A 52 -5.08 -23.89 42.37
N ASP A 53 -4.81 -24.48 43.54
CA ASP A 53 -4.25 -23.77 44.70
C ASP A 53 -2.78 -23.36 44.50
N GLU A 54 -2.05 -23.99 43.57
CA GLU A 54 -0.67 -23.60 43.22
C GLU A 54 -0.59 -22.37 42.32
N VAL A 55 -1.67 -22.04 41.59
CA VAL A 55 -1.74 -20.87 40.70
C VAL A 55 -1.51 -19.55 41.45
N PRO A 56 -2.18 -19.23 42.57
CA PRO A 56 -1.90 -18.00 43.33
C PRO A 56 -0.51 -18.02 43.98
N ALA A 57 0.02 -19.20 44.33
CA ALA A 57 1.37 -19.33 44.89
C ALA A 57 2.46 -18.95 43.89
N ALA A 58 2.21 -19.14 42.59
CA ALA A 58 3.11 -18.72 41.52
C ALA A 58 3.27 -17.19 41.40
N PHE A 59 2.38 -16.38 41.98
CA PHE A 59 2.46 -14.91 41.92
C PHE A 59 3.12 -14.26 43.14
N ARG A 60 3.71 -15.07 44.03
CA ARG A 60 4.46 -14.54 45.17
C ARG A 60 5.70 -13.78 44.68
N LEU A 61 6.03 -12.68 45.37
CA LEU A 61 7.19 -11.83 45.05
C LEU A 61 8.50 -12.63 44.95
N ASP A 62 8.61 -13.66 45.79
CA ASP A 62 9.74 -14.60 45.86
C ASP A 62 9.95 -15.38 44.54
N MET A 63 8.89 -15.55 43.73
CA MET A 63 8.89 -16.29 42.46
C MET A 63 9.05 -15.39 41.23
N VAL A 64 9.08 -14.07 41.40
CA VAL A 64 9.26 -13.10 40.30
C VAL A 64 10.54 -13.35 39.47
N PRO A 65 11.70 -13.65 40.08
CA PRO A 65 12.92 -13.96 39.32
C PRO A 65 12.77 -15.16 38.38
N MET A 66 11.96 -16.15 38.76
CA MET A 66 11.69 -17.35 37.97
C MET A 66 10.67 -17.10 36.85
N GLY A 67 9.76 -16.14 37.03
CA GLY A 67 8.84 -15.66 36.00
C GLY A 67 9.48 -14.78 34.92
N LEU A 68 10.65 -14.18 35.21
CA LEU A 68 11.33 -13.25 34.32
C LEU A 68 11.69 -13.83 32.94
N PRO A 69 12.22 -15.07 32.81
CA PRO A 69 12.47 -15.69 31.50
C PRO A 69 11.19 -15.86 30.67
N PHE A 70 10.05 -16.19 31.31
CA PHE A 70 8.76 -16.31 30.62
C PHE A 70 8.25 -14.96 30.12
N ALA A 71 8.43 -13.90 30.91
CA ALA A 71 8.14 -12.54 30.48
C ALA A 71 9.02 -12.14 29.28
N LEU A 72 10.33 -12.42 29.32
CA LEU A 72 11.24 -12.13 28.19
C LEU A 72 10.87 -12.91 26.93
N LEU A 73 10.55 -14.20 27.07
CA LEU A 73 10.10 -15.04 25.96
C LEU A 73 8.79 -14.51 25.37
N GLY A 74 7.82 -14.15 26.22
CA GLY A 74 6.58 -13.53 25.81
C GLY A 74 6.80 -12.21 25.07
N ALA A 75 7.73 -11.37 25.55
CA ALA A 75 8.09 -10.11 24.89
C ALA A 75 8.68 -10.35 23.50
N LEU A 76 9.57 -11.34 23.37
CA LEU A 76 10.18 -11.73 22.10
C LEU A 76 9.13 -12.21 21.09
N VAL A 77 8.20 -13.07 21.53
CA VAL A 77 7.08 -13.54 20.70
C VAL A 77 6.20 -12.35 20.27
N GLY A 78 5.85 -11.46 21.20
CA GLY A 78 5.07 -10.26 20.91
C GLY A 78 5.75 -9.34 19.89
N LEU A 79 7.08 -9.18 19.99
CA LEU A 79 7.89 -8.41 19.06
C LEU A 79 7.92 -9.03 17.65
N LEU A 80 8.15 -10.34 17.54
CA LEU A 80 8.11 -11.05 16.26
C LEU A 80 6.73 -10.94 15.60
N LEU A 81 5.67 -11.07 16.39
CA LEU A 81 4.29 -10.97 15.92
C LEU A 81 3.95 -9.54 15.48
N GLY A 82 4.47 -8.53 16.20
CA GLY A 82 4.39 -7.12 15.79
C GLY A 82 5.05 -6.86 14.43
N PHE A 83 6.27 -7.34 14.24
CA PHE A 83 6.94 -7.25 12.94
C PHE A 83 6.19 -7.98 11.83
N PHE A 84 5.67 -9.17 12.11
CA PHE A 84 4.88 -9.94 11.13
C PHE A 84 3.60 -9.19 10.71
N LEU A 85 2.86 -8.62 11.66
CA LEU A 85 1.66 -7.83 11.38
C LEU A 85 1.97 -6.56 10.61
N GLU A 86 3.06 -5.87 10.94
CA GLU A 86 3.49 -4.68 10.21
C GLU A 86 3.89 -5.03 8.77
N ALA A 87 4.70 -6.07 8.58
CA ALA A 87 5.10 -6.53 7.25
C ALA A 87 3.88 -6.93 6.40
N ARG A 88 2.91 -7.62 7.00
CA ARG A 88 1.65 -7.99 6.35
C ARG A 88 0.81 -6.76 5.99
N SER A 89 0.70 -5.78 6.89
CA SER A 89 0.00 -4.52 6.62
C SER A 89 0.63 -3.76 5.45
N ARG A 90 1.97 -3.70 5.38
CA ARG A 90 2.68 -3.04 4.27
C ARG A 90 2.38 -3.71 2.93
N ARG A 91 2.35 -5.05 2.90
CA ARG A 91 1.98 -5.80 1.68
C ARG A 91 0.58 -5.48 1.20
N PHE A 92 -0.41 -5.48 2.10
CA PHE A 92 -1.78 -5.10 1.75
C PHE A 92 -1.91 -3.66 1.26
N GLU A 93 -1.18 -2.71 1.86
CA GLU A 93 -1.16 -1.33 1.36
C GLU A 93 -0.55 -1.26 -0.05
N MET A 94 0.51 -2.02 -0.33
CA MET A 94 1.10 -2.11 -1.67
C MET A 94 0.16 -2.75 -2.69
N GLU A 95 -0.51 -3.85 -2.36
CA GLU A 95 -1.51 -4.51 -3.22
C GLU A 95 -2.66 -3.56 -3.55
N LYS A 96 -3.19 -2.82 -2.56
CA LYS A 96 -4.24 -1.82 -2.80
C LYS A 96 -3.77 -0.71 -3.73
N ARG A 97 -2.54 -0.23 -3.58
CA ARG A 97 -1.96 0.79 -4.48
C ARG A 97 -1.80 0.25 -5.90
N LEU A 98 -1.31 -0.99 -6.03
CA LEU A 98 -1.19 -1.66 -7.33
C LEU A 98 -2.55 -1.79 -8.03
N LEU A 99 -3.57 -2.25 -7.31
CA LEU A 99 -4.93 -2.36 -7.84
C LEU A 99 -5.51 -0.98 -8.21
N ALA A 100 -5.27 0.04 -7.40
CA ALA A 100 -5.69 1.41 -7.72
C ALA A 100 -5.01 1.94 -8.99
N VAL A 101 -3.71 1.67 -9.18
CA VAL A 101 -2.98 2.04 -10.40
C VAL A 101 -3.51 1.27 -11.61
N GLU A 102 -3.74 -0.03 -11.49
CA GLU A 102 -4.27 -0.85 -12.59
C GLU A 102 -5.69 -0.45 -12.99
N THR A 103 -6.55 -0.12 -12.01
CA THR A 103 -7.91 0.38 -12.31
C THR A 103 -7.88 1.76 -12.96
N LEU A 104 -7.04 2.69 -12.48
CA LEU A 104 -6.82 3.98 -13.15
C LEU A 104 -6.31 3.79 -14.58
N ARG A 105 -5.43 2.82 -14.80
CA ARG A 105 -4.89 2.46 -16.11
C ARG A 105 -6.01 2.03 -17.07
N GLN A 106 -6.82 1.06 -16.67
CA GLN A 106 -7.96 0.60 -17.48
C GLN A 106 -8.93 1.73 -17.80
N LEU A 107 -9.24 2.58 -16.82
CA LEU A 107 -10.11 3.74 -17.04
C LEU A 107 -9.49 4.75 -18.02
N MET A 108 -8.18 5.01 -17.95
CA MET A 108 -7.51 5.89 -18.91
C MET A 108 -7.58 5.35 -20.34
N VAL A 109 -7.37 4.05 -20.56
CA VAL A 109 -7.50 3.44 -21.90
C VAL A 109 -8.91 3.64 -22.46
N THR A 110 -9.93 3.33 -21.65
CA THR A 110 -11.32 3.47 -22.07
C THR A 110 -11.68 4.93 -22.34
N LEU A 111 -11.28 5.85 -21.45
CA LEU A 111 -11.51 7.28 -21.64
C LEU A 111 -10.77 7.82 -22.86
N ALA A 112 -9.51 7.44 -23.06
CA ALA A 112 -8.74 7.85 -24.23
C ALA A 112 -9.43 7.42 -25.53
N HIS A 113 -9.95 6.20 -25.59
CA HIS A 113 -10.72 5.72 -26.74
C HIS A 113 -11.97 6.59 -27.01
N HIS A 114 -12.77 6.86 -25.98
CA HIS A 114 -13.97 7.70 -26.13
C HIS A 114 -13.64 9.14 -26.52
N LEU A 115 -12.60 9.73 -25.92
CA LEU A 115 -12.14 11.07 -26.25
C LEU A 115 -11.62 11.14 -27.69
N LEU A 116 -10.84 10.15 -28.11
CA LEU A 116 -10.31 10.09 -29.47
C LEU A 116 -11.45 10.01 -30.50
N ASN A 117 -12.44 9.14 -30.25
CA ASN A 117 -13.61 9.02 -31.12
C ASN A 117 -14.39 10.34 -31.24
N ALA A 118 -14.63 11.02 -30.11
CA ALA A 118 -15.34 12.30 -30.09
C ALA A 118 -14.58 13.38 -30.87
N VAL A 119 -13.27 13.50 -30.63
CA VAL A 119 -12.41 14.50 -31.26
C VAL A 119 -12.26 14.25 -32.76
N GLN A 120 -12.11 13.00 -33.19
CA GLN A 120 -12.08 12.63 -34.60
C GLN A 120 -13.40 12.98 -35.30
N GLY A 121 -14.55 12.76 -34.63
CA GLY A 121 -15.85 13.20 -35.12
C GLY A 121 -15.92 14.71 -35.32
N ILE A 122 -15.54 15.50 -34.30
CA ILE A 122 -15.52 16.97 -34.37
C ILE A 122 -14.59 17.46 -35.50
N GLY A 123 -13.37 16.95 -35.58
CA GLY A 123 -12.40 17.33 -36.61
C GLY A 123 -12.86 16.94 -38.03
N GLY A 124 -13.52 15.79 -38.17
CA GLY A 124 -14.13 15.32 -39.42
C GLY A 124 -15.27 16.22 -39.88
N PHE A 125 -16.23 16.52 -39.00
CA PHE A 125 -17.34 17.41 -39.32
C PHE A 125 -16.88 18.84 -39.59
N ALA A 126 -15.93 19.38 -38.82
CA ALA A 126 -15.33 20.68 -39.10
C ALA A 126 -14.67 20.71 -40.48
N SER A 127 -13.93 19.65 -40.85
CA SER A 127 -13.31 19.53 -42.18
C SER A 127 -14.34 19.48 -43.31
N LEU A 128 -15.46 18.78 -43.11
CA LEU A 128 -16.57 18.76 -44.08
C LEU A 128 -17.26 20.12 -44.21
N ALA A 129 -17.46 20.83 -43.09
CA ALA A 129 -18.06 22.16 -43.07
C ALA A 129 -17.17 23.20 -43.78
N ILE A 130 -15.85 23.19 -43.50
CA ILE A 130 -14.87 24.06 -44.18
C ILE A 130 -14.91 23.88 -45.70
N ARG A 131 -15.05 22.63 -46.18
CA ARG A 131 -15.13 22.35 -47.63
C ARG A 131 -16.39 22.91 -48.30
N LYS A 132 -17.47 23.09 -47.55
CA LYS A 132 -18.76 23.57 -48.07
C LYS A 132 -18.96 25.07 -47.90
N GLU A 133 -18.28 25.69 -46.93
CA GLU A 133 -18.43 27.10 -46.60
C GLU A 133 -17.58 27.98 -47.53
N LYS A 134 -18.20 29.01 -48.10
CA LYS A 134 -17.55 29.97 -49.00
C LYS A 134 -17.26 31.30 -48.31
N ASP A 135 -18.01 31.61 -47.26
CA ASP A 135 -17.87 32.81 -46.46
C ASP A 135 -16.64 32.69 -45.54
N GLU A 136 -15.67 33.58 -45.73
CA GLU A 136 -14.40 33.57 -44.99
C GLU A 136 -14.61 33.80 -43.49
N ASP A 137 -15.58 34.63 -43.12
CA ASP A 137 -15.89 34.95 -41.72
C ASP A 137 -16.46 33.75 -40.97
N LYS A 138 -17.22 32.89 -41.66
CA LYS A 138 -17.76 31.64 -41.10
C LYS A 138 -16.76 30.49 -41.15
N ARG A 139 -15.84 30.53 -42.12
CA ARG A 139 -14.79 29.52 -42.28
C ARG A 139 -13.73 29.61 -41.17
N ARG A 140 -13.36 30.82 -40.75
CA ARG A 140 -12.30 31.03 -39.74
C ARG A 140 -12.58 30.33 -38.39
N PRO A 141 -13.79 30.40 -37.79
CA PRO A 141 -14.13 29.61 -36.61
C PRO A 141 -14.01 28.09 -36.80
N LEU A 142 -14.40 27.56 -37.97
CA LEU A 142 -14.33 26.13 -38.26
C LEU A 142 -12.87 25.63 -38.33
N GLU A 143 -11.97 26.44 -38.88
CA GLU A 143 -10.54 26.15 -38.90
C GLU A 143 -9.92 26.11 -37.50
N ILE A 144 -10.38 26.99 -36.59
CA ILE A 144 -10.00 26.95 -35.18
C ILE A 144 -10.47 25.64 -34.53
N ILE A 145 -11.75 25.27 -34.73
CA ILE A 145 -12.31 24.01 -34.19
C ILE A 145 -11.50 22.80 -34.68
N LYS A 146 -11.16 22.76 -35.98
CA LYS A 146 -10.35 21.68 -36.55
C LYS A 146 -8.95 21.62 -35.91
N ARG A 147 -8.30 22.78 -35.73
CA ARG A 147 -6.97 22.86 -35.13
C ARG A 147 -6.98 22.41 -33.67
N GLU A 148 -7.98 22.83 -32.90
CA GLU A 148 -8.14 22.40 -31.51
C GLU A 148 -8.44 20.91 -31.41
N ALA A 149 -9.26 20.35 -32.32
CA ALA A 149 -9.47 18.90 -32.38
C ALA A 149 -8.15 18.14 -32.60
N ILE A 150 -7.30 18.56 -33.54
CA ILE A 150 -5.98 17.95 -33.76
C ILE A 150 -5.10 18.04 -32.52
N ARG A 151 -5.11 19.18 -31.82
CA ARG A 151 -4.34 19.39 -30.59
C ARG A 151 -4.80 18.48 -29.45
N ILE A 152 -6.11 18.33 -29.27
CA ILE A 152 -6.68 17.43 -28.26
C ILE A 152 -6.33 15.99 -28.61
N GLU A 153 -6.44 15.58 -29.88
CA GLU A 153 -6.05 14.25 -30.33
C GLU A 153 -4.57 13.94 -30.00
N ALA A 154 -3.65 14.86 -30.28
CA ALA A 154 -2.24 14.71 -29.95
C ALA A 154 -2.02 14.56 -28.42
N THR A 155 -2.75 15.33 -27.62
CA THR A 155 -2.67 15.27 -26.16
C THR A 155 -3.18 13.93 -25.62
N VAL A 156 -4.31 13.43 -26.13
CA VAL A 156 -4.87 12.13 -25.73
C VAL A 156 -3.93 10.99 -26.12
N LYS A 157 -3.32 11.04 -27.31
CA LYS A 157 -2.31 10.06 -27.73
C LYS A 157 -1.03 10.10 -26.88
N ALA A 158 -0.60 11.28 -26.45
CA ALA A 158 0.53 11.43 -25.52
C ALA A 158 0.23 10.84 -24.13
N LEU A 159 -1.00 11.00 -23.64
CA LEU A 159 -1.45 10.36 -22.39
C LEU A 159 -1.47 8.83 -22.52
N GLN A 160 -1.92 8.31 -23.66
CA GLN A 160 -1.91 6.87 -23.93
C GLN A 160 -0.49 6.29 -24.05
N SER A 161 0.48 7.04 -24.59
CA SER A 161 1.87 6.57 -24.72
C SER A 161 2.66 6.62 -23.42
N LEU A 162 2.29 7.49 -22.47
CA LEU A 162 2.85 7.48 -21.11
C LEU A 162 2.44 6.21 -20.33
N GLU A 163 1.30 5.62 -20.67
CA GLU A 163 0.83 4.38 -20.06
C GLU A 163 1.73 3.18 -20.35
N SER A 164 2.23 3.04 -21.60
CA SER A 164 3.04 1.90 -22.02
C SER A 164 4.46 1.91 -21.44
N VAL A 165 5.03 3.10 -21.18
CA VAL A 165 6.36 3.27 -20.55
C VAL A 165 6.33 2.92 -19.05
N SER A 166 5.19 3.15 -18.38
CA SER A 166 5.02 2.82 -16.96
C SER A 166 5.06 1.30 -16.68
N THR A 167 4.71 0.47 -17.66
CA THR A 167 4.62 -0.99 -17.53
C THR A 167 5.96 -1.70 -17.35
N GLU A 168 7.05 -1.18 -17.95
CA GLU A 168 8.38 -1.81 -17.87
C GLU A 168 9.10 -1.56 -16.53
N ARG A 169 8.79 -0.45 -15.84
CA ARG A 169 9.47 -0.09 -14.58
C ARG A 169 8.80 -0.62 -13.32
N TYR A 170 7.48 -0.84 -13.35
CA TYR A 170 6.73 -1.28 -12.16
C TYR A 170 7.13 -2.69 -11.69
N THR A 171 7.70 -3.52 -12.57
CA THR A 171 8.20 -4.86 -12.25
C THR A 171 9.54 -4.86 -11.50
N LYS A 172 10.27 -3.74 -11.44
CA LYS A 172 11.66 -3.72 -10.93
C LYS A 172 11.92 -3.06 -9.58
N SER A 173 11.15 -2.07 -9.10
CA SER A 173 11.35 -1.48 -7.76
C SER A 173 10.26 -0.46 -7.41
N SER A 174 9.51 -0.67 -6.32
CA SER A 174 8.34 0.17 -5.98
C SER A 174 8.65 1.45 -5.18
N GLU A 175 9.81 1.58 -4.53
CA GLU A 175 10.14 2.76 -3.72
C GLU A 175 10.82 3.88 -4.52
N THR A 176 11.61 3.55 -5.55
CA THR A 176 12.37 4.52 -6.35
C THR A 176 11.49 5.24 -7.39
N LEU A 177 10.35 4.65 -7.73
CA LEU A 177 9.53 5.02 -8.89
C LEU A 177 8.76 6.35 -8.72
N MET A 178 8.41 6.72 -7.48
CA MET A 178 7.66 7.95 -7.20
C MET A 178 8.50 9.22 -7.44
N ILE A 179 9.83 9.13 -7.30
CA ILE A 179 10.76 10.25 -7.53
C ILE A 179 11.00 10.44 -9.04
N ASP A 180 11.07 9.34 -9.80
CA ASP A 180 11.33 9.39 -11.24
C ASP A 180 10.13 9.90 -12.05
N ILE A 181 8.88 9.58 -11.67
CA ILE A 181 7.70 10.06 -12.40
C ILE A 181 7.64 11.59 -12.43
N ARG A 182 7.89 12.24 -11.29
CA ARG A 182 7.86 13.70 -11.22
C ARG A 182 8.94 14.33 -12.08
N LYS A 183 10.13 13.72 -12.10
CA LYS A 183 11.27 14.21 -12.87
C LYS A 183 11.07 14.03 -14.37
N GLU A 184 10.57 12.88 -14.79
CA GLU A 184 10.35 12.56 -16.21
C GLU A 184 9.17 13.34 -16.82
N LEU A 185 8.11 13.62 -16.05
CA LEU A 185 7.05 14.55 -16.44
C LEU A 185 7.59 15.98 -16.63
N GLN A 186 8.43 16.45 -15.71
CA GLN A 186 9.04 17.77 -15.78
C GLN A 186 9.92 17.91 -17.03
N GLU A 187 10.78 16.92 -17.30
CA GLU A 187 11.66 16.88 -18.45
C GLU A 187 10.89 16.85 -19.78
N ARG A 188 9.79 16.09 -19.87
CA ARG A 188 8.96 16.05 -21.09
C ARG A 188 8.16 17.33 -21.32
N ILE A 189 7.67 17.98 -20.25
CA ILE A 189 7.00 19.28 -20.37
C ILE A 189 8.01 20.35 -20.83
N GLU A 190 9.25 20.31 -20.34
CA GLU A 190 10.31 21.22 -20.77
C GLU A 190 10.73 20.99 -22.24
N ALA A 191 10.77 19.73 -22.68
CA ALA A 191 11.06 19.40 -24.08
C ALA A 191 9.96 19.89 -25.04
N LEU A 192 8.69 19.66 -24.70
CA LEU A 192 7.56 20.13 -25.49
C LEU A 192 7.47 21.66 -25.54
N ASN A 193 7.86 22.35 -24.47
CA ASN A 193 7.95 23.81 -24.46
C ASN A 193 9.12 24.34 -25.32
N LYS A 194 10.24 23.64 -25.38
CA LYS A 194 11.37 24.02 -26.26
C LYS A 194 11.02 23.86 -27.74
N GLU A 195 10.34 22.79 -28.12
CA GLU A 195 9.89 22.56 -29.51
C GLU A 195 8.84 23.57 -29.97
N GLN A 196 8.13 24.23 -29.05
CA GLN A 196 7.18 25.30 -29.38
C GLN A 196 7.82 26.70 -29.50
N ILE A 197 9.10 26.86 -29.13
CA ILE A 197 9.81 28.16 -29.13
C ILE A 197 10.77 28.30 -30.34
N GLU A 198 11.24 27.20 -30.93
CA GLU A 198 11.99 27.25 -32.20
C GLU A 198 11.05 27.06 -33.40
N PRO A 199 10.89 28.07 -34.29
CA PRO A 199 10.16 27.86 -35.54
C PRO A 199 10.93 26.87 -36.41
N PRO A 200 10.24 26.00 -37.18
CA PRO A 200 10.90 25.13 -38.14
C PRO A 200 11.67 25.99 -39.15
N ARG A 201 12.97 25.71 -39.30
CA ARG A 201 13.81 26.25 -40.37
C ARG A 201 13.48 25.60 -41.71
#